data_AF-A0A0F9H3V1-F1
#
_entry.id   AF-A0A0F9H3V1-F1
#
_cell.length_a   1.000
_cell.length_b   1.000
_cell.length_c   1.000
_cell.angle_alpha   90.00
_cell.angle_beta   90.00
_cell.angle_gamma   90.00
#
_symmetry.space_group_name_H-M   'P 1'
#
loop_
_entity.id
_entity.type
_entity.pdbx_description
1 polymer ?
#
loop_
_entity_poly.entity_id
_entity_poly.type
_entity_poly.pdbx_seq_one_letter_code
_entity_poly.pdbx_strand_id
1 'polypeptide(L)'
;MKICKIKDCDIRVLAKDYCDKHYTRFRRHGNPFHVENERHGMTGTSEYITWYNMIHRCYNGNNTGYKYYGERGITVCDRWRKSFKAFYVDMGKKPFPKAEIDRINNDLGYFPRNCRWATRAQNQQNKRNNKLSFEKATHPLMTLSIFKEKK
;
A
#
# COMPACT_ATOMS: atom_id res chain seq x y z
N MET A 1 -40.63 -8.40 -1.58
CA MET A 1 -39.68 -7.84 -2.57
C MET A 1 -38.37 -8.58 -2.48
N LYS A 2 -37.73 -8.98 -3.59
CA LYS A 2 -36.52 -9.83 -3.56
C LYS A 2 -35.23 -8.98 -3.50
N ILE A 3 -34.33 -9.35 -2.59
CA ILE A 3 -33.00 -8.74 -2.41
C ILE A 3 -31.95 -9.58 -3.13
N CYS A 4 -30.84 -8.94 -3.51
CA CYS A 4 -29.71 -9.57 -4.18
C CYS A 4 -29.20 -10.80 -3.42
N LYS A 5 -28.85 -11.86 -4.17
CA LYS A 5 -28.26 -13.11 -3.66
C LYS A 5 -26.88 -12.94 -3.01
N ILE A 6 -26.19 -11.83 -3.25
CA ILE A 6 -24.84 -11.59 -2.74
C ILE A 6 -24.91 -11.23 -1.26
N LYS A 7 -24.14 -11.94 -0.43
CA LYS A 7 -23.98 -11.64 1.00
C LYS A 7 -23.50 -10.19 1.17
N ASP A 8 -24.09 -9.48 2.12
CA ASP A 8 -23.81 -8.06 2.40
C ASP A 8 -24.23 -7.10 1.26
N CYS A 9 -25.28 -7.45 0.50
CA CYS A 9 -25.88 -6.58 -0.51
C CYS A 9 -27.40 -6.46 -0.35
N ASP A 10 -27.84 -5.30 0.15
CA ASP A 10 -29.27 -5.04 0.40
C ASP A 10 -29.98 -4.38 -0.79
N ILE A 11 -29.41 -4.49 -1.99
CA ILE A 11 -29.95 -3.88 -3.21
C ILE A 11 -31.00 -4.82 -3.82
N ARG A 12 -32.07 -4.23 -4.38
CA ARG A 12 -33.13 -4.96 -5.06
C ARG A 12 -32.60 -5.77 -6.25
N VAL A 13 -33.19 -6.93 -6.49
CA VAL A 13 -32.88 -7.76 -7.66
C VAL A 13 -33.32 -7.05 -8.95
N LEU A 14 -32.43 -7.05 -9.95
CA LEU A 14 -32.75 -6.72 -11.34
C LEU A 14 -33.00 -8.00 -12.16
N ALA A 15 -32.05 -8.93 -12.16
CA ALA A 15 -32.10 -10.15 -12.97
C ALA A 15 -31.21 -11.26 -12.41
N LYS A 16 -31.55 -12.53 -12.65
CA LYS A 16 -30.81 -13.72 -12.15
C LYS A 16 -30.47 -13.65 -10.65
N ASP A 17 -31.39 -13.11 -9.85
CA ASP A 17 -31.22 -12.91 -8.40
C ASP A 17 -30.10 -11.96 -8.00
N TYR A 18 -29.56 -11.19 -8.95
CA TYR A 18 -28.55 -10.17 -8.72
C TYR A 18 -29.14 -8.77 -8.88
N CYS A 19 -28.64 -7.81 -8.09
CA CYS A 19 -28.86 -6.39 -8.37
C CYS A 19 -28.17 -5.99 -9.68
N ASP A 20 -28.50 -4.82 -10.22
CA ASP A 20 -27.94 -4.33 -11.50
C ASP A 20 -26.40 -4.43 -11.58
N LYS A 21 -25.71 -3.97 -10.52
CA LYS A 21 -24.26 -4.00 -10.41
C LYS A 21 -23.69 -5.42 -10.44
N HIS A 22 -24.26 -6.35 -9.67
CA HIS A 22 -23.80 -7.74 -9.61
C HIS A 22 -24.16 -8.52 -10.88
N TYR A 23 -25.32 -8.25 -11.47
CA TYR A 23 -25.73 -8.82 -12.74
C TYR A 23 -24.82 -8.37 -13.87
N THR A 24 -24.47 -7.08 -13.93
CA THR A 24 -23.54 -6.54 -14.93
C THR A 24 -22.16 -7.18 -14.83
N ARG A 25 -21.62 -7.36 -13.62
CA ARG A 25 -20.34 -8.05 -13.40
C ARG A 25 -20.40 -9.52 -13.83
N PHE A 26 -21.45 -10.23 -13.42
CA PHE A 26 -21.67 -11.63 -13.81
C PHE A 26 -21.78 -11.77 -15.33
N ARG A 27 -22.51 -10.88 -16.00
CA ARG A 27 -22.68 -10.90 -17.46
C ARG A 27 -21.37 -10.63 -18.21
N ARG A 28 -20.52 -9.74 -17.71
CA ARG A 28 -19.25 -9.36 -18.36
C ARG A 28 -18.10 -10.34 -18.09
N HIS A 29 -18.02 -10.87 -16.87
CA HIS A 29 -16.84 -11.58 -16.37
C HIS A 29 -17.14 -13.00 -15.86
N GLY A 30 -18.39 -13.45 -15.89
CA GLY A 30 -18.82 -14.74 -15.33
C GLY A 30 -18.85 -14.79 -13.79
N ASN A 31 -18.43 -13.73 -13.11
CA ASN A 31 -18.34 -13.67 -11.66
C ASN A 31 -18.96 -12.36 -11.10
N PRO A 32 -20.01 -12.42 -10.26
CA PRO A 32 -20.63 -11.22 -9.68
C PRO A 32 -19.70 -10.50 -8.69
N PHE A 33 -18.70 -11.19 -8.15
CA PHE A 33 -17.67 -10.65 -7.26
C PHE A 33 -16.46 -10.08 -8.00
N HIS A 34 -16.49 -10.02 -9.34
CA HIS A 34 -15.38 -9.43 -10.09
C HIS A 34 -15.15 -7.98 -9.64
N VAL A 35 -13.94 -7.72 -9.14
CA VAL A 35 -13.47 -6.39 -8.75
C VAL A 35 -12.60 -5.89 -9.89
N GLU A 36 -12.97 -4.75 -10.47
CA GLU A 36 -12.13 -4.11 -11.48
C GLU A 36 -10.83 -3.62 -10.81
N ASN A 37 -9.69 -3.90 -11.44
CA ASN A 37 -8.41 -3.36 -10.98
C ASN A 37 -8.40 -1.82 -11.12
N GLU A 38 -7.81 -1.13 -10.14
CA GLU A 38 -7.64 0.32 -10.18
C GLU A 38 -6.85 0.75 -11.43
N ARG A 39 -7.48 1.52 -12.33
CA ARG A 39 -6.78 2.14 -13.46
C ARG A 39 -6.09 3.41 -12.99
N HIS A 40 -4.78 3.33 -12.76
CA HIS A 40 -3.97 4.46 -12.27
C HIS A 40 -3.01 5.04 -13.33
N GLY A 41 -2.91 4.44 -14.52
CA GLY A 41 -2.12 4.97 -15.64
C GLY A 41 -0.60 4.98 -15.44
N MET A 42 -0.09 4.31 -14.41
CA MET A 42 1.34 4.32 -14.01
C MET A 42 1.98 2.93 -14.06
N THR A 43 1.35 1.99 -14.76
CA THR A 43 1.91 0.66 -14.98
C THR A 43 3.28 0.78 -15.64
N GLY A 44 4.27 0.02 -15.15
CA GLY A 44 5.65 0.05 -15.65
C GLY A 44 6.52 1.20 -15.12
N THR A 45 5.96 2.16 -14.37
CA THR A 45 6.77 3.19 -13.71
C THR A 45 7.59 2.62 -12.55
N SER A 46 8.68 3.30 -12.21
CA SER A 46 9.57 2.87 -11.13
C SER A 46 8.87 2.84 -9.76
N GLU A 47 7.91 3.73 -9.54
CA GLU A 47 7.09 3.86 -8.34
C GLU A 47 6.11 2.70 -8.23
N TYR A 48 5.43 2.37 -9.34
CA TYR A 48 4.53 1.22 -9.39
C TYR A 48 5.28 -0.09 -9.15
N ILE A 49 6.43 -0.28 -9.79
CA ILE A 49 7.29 -1.45 -9.55
C ILE A 49 7.73 -1.52 -8.09
N THR A 50 8.03 -0.38 -7.46
CA THR A 50 8.42 -0.34 -6.03
C THR A 50 7.26 -0.76 -5.12
N TRP A 51 6.06 -0.22 -5.36
CA TRP A 51 4.85 -0.61 -4.64
C TRP A 51 4.53 -2.09 -4.83
N TYR A 52 4.56 -2.59 -6.06
CA TYR A 52 4.33 -3.99 -6.39
C TYR A 52 5.31 -4.92 -5.65
N ASN A 53 6.60 -4.63 -5.74
CA ASN A 53 7.63 -5.40 -5.04
C ASN A 53 7.45 -5.33 -3.52
N MET A 54 7.03 -4.18 -2.99
CA MET A 54 6.70 -4.01 -1.57
C MET A 54 5.55 -4.93 -1.13
N ILE A 55 4.47 -5.04 -1.90
CA ILE A 55 3.38 -5.97 -1.60
C ILE A 55 3.88 -7.41 -1.68
N HIS A 56 4.61 -7.77 -2.74
CA HIS A 56 5.05 -9.14 -2.99
C HIS A 56 5.98 -9.68 -1.90
N ARG A 57 6.95 -8.88 -1.42
CA ARG A 57 7.80 -9.33 -0.30
C ARG A 57 7.02 -9.59 0.99
N CYS A 58 5.89 -8.92 1.22
CA CYS A 58 5.11 -9.07 2.45
C CYS A 58 4.07 -10.20 2.38
N TYR A 59 3.51 -10.48 1.19
CA TYR A 59 2.32 -11.35 1.07
C TYR A 59 2.46 -12.52 0.09
N ASN A 60 3.52 -12.58 -0.72
CA ASN A 60 3.76 -13.71 -1.62
C ASN A 60 4.82 -14.64 -1.04
N GLY A 61 4.40 -15.82 -0.57
CA GLY A 61 5.27 -16.85 -0.01
C GLY A 61 6.37 -17.36 -0.96
N ASN A 62 6.17 -17.23 -2.28
CA ASN A 62 7.14 -17.62 -3.29
C ASN A 62 8.18 -16.52 -3.59
N ASN A 63 8.04 -15.33 -2.99
CA ASN A 63 9.01 -14.26 -3.17
C ASN A 63 10.27 -14.57 -2.34
N THR A 64 11.46 -14.44 -2.94
CA THR A 64 12.75 -14.68 -2.24
C THR A 64 12.95 -13.80 -1.02
N GLY A 65 12.33 -12.62 -1.00
CA GLY A 65 12.31 -11.71 0.14
C GLY A 65 11.36 -12.12 1.26
N TYR A 66 10.38 -13.00 1.02
CA TYR A 66 9.27 -13.27 1.95
C TYR A 66 9.74 -13.62 3.37
N LYS A 67 10.78 -14.48 3.47
CA LYS A 67 11.43 -14.84 4.74
C LYS A 67 11.87 -13.65 5.60
N TYR A 68 12.26 -12.55 4.97
CA TYR A 68 12.76 -11.34 5.66
C TYR A 68 11.68 -10.29 5.93
N TYR A 69 10.46 -10.49 5.42
CA TYR A 69 9.37 -9.54 5.52
C TYR A 69 8.08 -10.24 5.96
N GLY A 70 7.39 -10.94 5.06
CA GLY A 70 6.11 -11.59 5.35
C GLY A 70 6.19 -12.62 6.47
N GLU A 71 7.18 -13.51 6.46
CA GLU A 71 7.38 -14.51 7.53
C GLU A 71 7.71 -13.87 8.88
N ARG A 72 8.30 -12.66 8.86
CA ARG A 72 8.56 -11.85 10.06
C ARG A 72 7.35 -11.07 10.57
N GLY A 73 6.20 -11.15 9.89
CA GLY A 73 5.01 -10.36 10.24
C GLY A 73 5.07 -8.89 9.79
N ILE A 74 5.99 -8.55 8.89
CA ILE A 74 6.01 -7.21 8.27
C ILE A 74 4.84 -7.11 7.29
N THR A 75 3.95 -6.17 7.57
CA THR A 75 2.77 -5.91 6.75
C THR A 75 2.83 -4.54 6.08
N VAL A 76 1.88 -4.32 5.17
CA VAL A 76 1.63 -3.04 4.51
C VAL A 76 0.25 -2.58 4.97
N CYS A 77 0.11 -1.31 5.36
CA CYS A 77 -1.18 -0.77 5.76
C CYS A 77 -2.23 -0.97 4.67
N ASP A 78 -3.47 -1.23 5.09
CA ASP A 78 -4.55 -1.66 4.20
C ASP A 78 -4.81 -0.71 3.03
N ARG A 79 -4.69 0.60 3.29
CA ARG A 79 -4.87 1.64 2.28
C ARG A 79 -3.85 1.50 1.13
N TRP A 80 -2.57 1.33 1.45
CA TRP A 80 -1.53 1.10 0.45
C TRP A 80 -1.65 -0.27 -0.20
N ARG A 81 -2.00 -1.30 0.58
CA ARG A 81 -2.15 -2.67 0.06
C ARG A 81 -3.21 -2.77 -1.03
N LYS A 82 -4.30 -2.01 -0.90
CA LYS A 82 -5.47 -2.07 -1.78
C LYS A 82 -5.46 -1.02 -2.91
N SER A 83 -4.58 -0.02 -2.87
CA SER A 83 -4.54 1.06 -3.87
C SER A 83 -3.12 1.58 -4.08
N PHE A 84 -2.63 1.48 -5.31
CA PHE A 84 -1.38 2.12 -5.71
C PHE A 84 -1.52 3.65 -5.66
N LYS A 85 -2.68 4.19 -6.06
CA LYS A 85 -2.91 5.63 -6.01
C LYS A 85 -2.74 6.18 -4.59
N ALA A 86 -3.23 5.46 -3.58
CA ALA A 86 -3.09 5.88 -2.20
C ALA A 86 -1.62 5.87 -1.72
N PHE A 87 -0.85 4.86 -2.11
CA PHE A 87 0.60 4.86 -1.91
C PHE A 87 1.28 6.07 -2.59
N TYR A 88 0.93 6.33 -3.85
CA TYR A 88 1.53 7.40 -4.63
C TYR A 88 1.18 8.79 -4.10
N VAL A 89 -0.04 9.00 -3.58
CA VAL A 89 -0.43 10.27 -2.93
C VAL A 89 0.43 10.57 -1.72
N ASP A 90 0.74 9.56 -0.89
CA ASP A 90 1.51 9.80 0.33
C ASP A 90 3.03 9.88 0.08
N MET A 91 3.54 9.05 -0.82
CA MET A 91 4.98 8.94 -1.08
C MET A 91 5.46 9.87 -2.18
N GLY A 92 4.58 10.21 -3.12
CA GLY A 92 4.89 11.00 -4.30
C GLY A 92 5.83 10.29 -5.30
N LYS A 93 6.25 11.06 -6.30
CA LYS A 93 7.29 10.66 -7.26
C LYS A 93 8.61 10.41 -6.53
N LYS A 94 9.39 9.45 -7.01
CA LYS A 94 10.77 9.30 -6.52
C LYS A 94 11.56 10.59 -6.75
N PRO A 95 12.26 11.10 -5.73
CA PRO A 95 13.05 12.33 -5.87
C PRO A 95 14.28 12.15 -6.76
N PHE A 96 14.74 10.90 -6.98
CA PHE A 96 15.85 10.57 -7.87
C PHE A 96 15.74 9.13 -8.41
N PRO A 97 16.35 8.79 -9.57
CA PRO A 97 16.10 7.53 -10.28
C PRO A 97 16.40 6.25 -9.47
N LYS A 98 17.43 6.30 -8.62
CA LYS A 98 17.86 5.16 -7.77
C LYS A 98 17.29 5.22 -6.35
N ALA A 99 16.24 6.00 -6.11
CA ALA A 99 15.59 6.05 -4.81
C ALA A 99 14.94 4.69 -4.49
N GLU A 100 15.19 4.22 -3.29
CA GLU A 100 14.64 2.99 -2.72
C GLU A 100 13.61 3.35 -1.64
N ILE A 101 12.59 2.50 -1.49
CA ILE A 101 11.68 2.61 -0.34
C ILE A 101 12.37 2.03 0.90
N ASP A 102 12.53 2.85 1.92
CA ASP A 102 13.12 2.50 3.21
C ASP A 102 12.04 2.58 4.31
N ARG A 103 12.18 1.74 5.34
CA ARG A 103 11.34 1.77 6.55
C ARG A 103 12.13 2.38 7.68
N ILE A 104 11.81 3.59 8.10
CA ILE A 104 12.55 4.35 9.12
C ILE A 104 12.83 3.50 10.36
N ASN A 105 11.82 2.81 10.87
CA ASN A 105 11.96 1.71 11.82
C ASN A 105 11.78 0.37 11.09
N ASN A 106 12.85 -0.43 11.03
CA ASN A 106 12.91 -1.68 10.28
C ASN A 106 12.10 -2.83 10.92
N ASP A 107 11.67 -2.69 12.17
CA ASP A 107 10.82 -3.66 12.87
C ASP A 107 9.33 -3.39 12.65
N LEU A 108 8.97 -2.23 12.10
CA LEU A 108 7.59 -1.86 11.77
C LEU A 108 7.24 -2.14 10.29
N GLY A 109 5.95 -2.06 9.97
CA GLY A 109 5.39 -2.26 8.63
C GLY A 109 5.58 -1.09 7.65
N TYR A 110 4.98 -1.20 6.48
CA TYR A 110 4.91 -0.14 5.48
C TYR A 110 3.68 0.74 5.67
N PHE A 111 3.90 2.00 6.03
CA PHE A 111 2.86 3.02 6.17
C PHE A 111 3.49 4.42 6.08
N PRO A 112 2.71 5.48 5.79
CA PRO A 112 3.24 6.80 5.45
C PRO A 112 4.26 7.37 6.46
N ARG A 113 4.01 7.17 7.76
CA ARG A 113 4.88 7.70 8.82
C ARG A 113 6.14 6.87 9.08
N ASN A 114 6.22 5.64 8.55
CA ASN A 114 7.38 4.78 8.70
C ASN A 114 8.15 4.60 7.38
N CYS A 115 7.71 5.20 6.28
CA CYS A 115 8.35 5.02 4.99
C CYS A 115 8.92 6.32 4.45
N ARG A 116 10.04 6.22 3.75
CA ARG A 116 10.66 7.33 3.03
C ARG A 116 11.33 6.85 1.76
N TRP A 117 11.55 7.77 0.83
CA TRP A 117 12.53 7.58 -0.23
C TRP A 117 13.93 7.76 0.34
N ALA A 118 14.80 6.79 0.10
CA ALA A 118 16.16 6.79 0.60
C ALA A 118 17.16 6.43 -0.50
N THR A 119 18.40 6.87 -0.31
CA THR A 119 19.51 6.34 -1.09
C THR A 119 19.85 4.94 -0.61
N ARG A 120 20.51 4.16 -1.48
CA ARG A 120 21.02 2.83 -1.12
C ARG A 120 21.92 2.86 0.12
N ALA A 121 22.73 3.92 0.30
CA ALA A 121 23.59 4.09 1.47
C ALA A 121 22.77 4.30 2.76
N GLN A 122 21.74 5.14 2.71
CA GLN A 122 20.83 5.37 3.85
C GLN A 122 20.07 4.10 4.23
N ASN A 123 19.55 3.35 3.24
CA ASN A 123 18.84 2.10 3.48
C ASN A 123 19.76 1.01 4.09
N GLN A 124 21.04 0.97 3.67
CA GLN A 124 22.04 0.06 4.24
C GLN A 124 22.43 0.39 5.68
N GLN A 125 22.46 1.68 6.02
CA GLN A 125 22.66 2.12 7.41
C GLN A 125 21.55 1.59 8.32
N ASN A 126 20.32 1.48 7.81
CA ASN A 126 19.17 0.99 8.55
C ASN A 126 19.05 -0.55 8.61
N LYS A 127 20.12 -1.28 8.29
CA LYS A 127 20.15 -2.74 8.41
C LYS A 127 20.26 -3.14 9.88
N ARG A 128 19.50 -4.16 10.28
CA ARG A 128 19.50 -4.76 11.63
C ARG A 128 20.90 -5.02 12.21
N ASN A 129 21.85 -5.45 11.36
CA ASN A 129 23.20 -5.81 11.79
C ASN A 129 24.12 -4.57 11.94
N ASN A 130 23.63 -3.39 11.62
CA ASN A 130 24.36 -2.14 11.77
C ASN A 130 23.94 -1.51 13.11
N LYS A 131 24.86 -1.49 14.09
CA LYS A 131 24.66 -0.76 15.35
C LYS A 131 24.77 0.74 15.08
N LEU A 132 23.73 1.35 14.52
CA LEU A 132 23.63 2.80 14.52
C LEU A 132 22.93 3.23 15.81
N SER A 133 23.68 3.99 16.61
CA SER A 133 23.34 4.54 17.91
C SER A 133 22.01 5.30 17.90
N PHE A 134 21.39 5.36 19.08
CA PHE A 134 20.06 5.85 19.46
C PHE A 134 19.57 7.21 18.91
N GLU A 135 20.30 7.92 18.08
CA GLU A 135 19.90 9.22 17.53
C GLU A 135 19.37 9.06 16.11
N LYS A 136 18.06 8.83 15.95
CA LYS A 136 17.26 9.31 14.78
C LYS A 136 15.76 8.96 14.85
N ALA A 137 15.17 8.87 16.04
CA ALA A 137 13.70 8.94 16.18
C ALA A 137 13.14 10.36 16.01
N THR A 138 13.99 11.38 15.82
CA THR A 138 13.58 12.78 15.62
C THR A 138 14.06 13.27 14.26
N HIS A 139 13.37 12.91 13.17
CA HIS A 139 13.48 13.67 11.93
C HIS A 139 12.34 14.72 11.88
N PRO A 140 12.65 16.02 11.73
CA PRO A 140 11.72 17.12 11.91
C PRO A 140 10.87 17.37 10.67
N LEU A 141 9.83 16.55 10.44
CA LEU A 141 8.76 16.87 9.48
C LEU A 141 7.37 16.87 10.15
N MET A 142 7.34 17.14 11.46
CA MET A 142 6.13 17.50 12.23
C MET A 142 6.31 18.89 12.87
N THR A 143 6.86 19.85 12.14
CA THR A 143 6.75 21.28 12.50
C THR A 143 6.23 22.01 11.29
N LEU A 144 4.91 21.99 11.12
CA LEU A 144 4.10 23.06 10.54
C LEU A 144 2.64 22.60 10.65
N SER A 145 2.04 22.64 11.84
CA SER A 145 0.57 22.65 12.02
C SER A 145 0.06 22.88 13.46
N ILE A 146 0.83 23.36 14.44
CA ILE A 146 0.24 23.79 15.72
C ILE A 146 0.96 25.05 16.23
N PHE A 147 0.16 26.05 16.63
CA PHE A 147 0.49 27.38 17.17
C PHE A 147 0.89 28.50 16.20
N LYS A 148 -0.14 29.13 15.60
CA LYS A 148 -0.23 30.60 15.61
C LYS A 148 -1.51 31.00 16.34
N GLU A 149 -1.47 30.96 17.66
CA GLU A 149 -2.23 31.94 18.45
C GLU A 149 -1.41 33.22 18.45
N LYS A 150 -2.02 34.31 17.98
CA LYS A 150 -1.61 35.67 18.32
C LYS A 150 -2.87 36.49 18.54
N LYS A 151 -3.05 36.84 19.82
CA LYS A 151 -3.71 38.00 20.43
C LYS A 151 -5.06 38.44 19.90
#